data_AF-A0A5S3VS49-F1
#
_entry.id   AF-A0A5S3VS49-F1
#
_cell.length_a   1.000
_cell.length_b   1.000
_cell.length_c   1.000
_cell.angle_alpha   90.00
_cell.angle_beta   90.00
_cell.angle_gamma   90.00
#
_symmetry.space_group_name_H-M   'P 1'
#
loop_
_entity.id
_entity.type
_entity.pdbx_description
1 polymer ?
#
loop_
_entity_poly.entity_id
_entity_poly.type
_entity_poly.pdbx_seq_one_letter_code
_entity_poly.pdbx_strand_id
1 'polypeptide(L)'
;RTLLLPGHGTAASALVDVSHAQWRAATAYGVQSMLEDFDTVYLGGFSTGGALLIDYLNQQKISLAQEEQIKGLMLWSPASQAKANMAWAAQY
;
A
#
# COMPACT_ATOMS: atom_id res chain seq x y z
N ARG A 1 14.82 -1.39 -3.12
CA ARG A 1 14.27 -1.53 -4.50
C ARG A 1 13.13 -0.52 -4.66
N THR A 2 12.85 -0.04 -5.86
CA THR A 2 11.74 0.90 -6.12
C THR A 2 10.71 0.24 -7.02
N LEU A 3 9.43 0.35 -6.66
CA LEU A 3 8.29 -0.13 -7.42
C LEU A 3 7.30 1.03 -7.60
N LEU A 4 6.78 1.23 -8.81
CA LEU A 4 5.66 2.12 -9.04
C LEU A 4 4.36 1.35 -8.92
N LEU A 5 3.37 1.92 -8.22
CA LEU A 5 2.02 1.37 -8.24
C LEU A 5 1.47 1.39 -9.67
N PRO A 6 0.73 0.35 -10.10
CA PRO A 6 0.08 0.33 -11.40
C PRO A 6 -0.62 1.67 -11.73
N GLY A 7 -0.42 2.16 -12.95
CA GLY A 7 -0.92 3.44 -13.45
C GLY A 7 -0.12 4.69 -13.02
N HIS A 8 0.68 4.63 -11.96
CA HIS A 8 1.45 5.79 -11.48
C HIS A 8 2.72 6.02 -12.30
N GLY A 9 3.11 7.28 -12.47
CA GLY A 9 4.34 7.65 -13.19
C GLY A 9 4.28 7.39 -14.70
N THR A 10 3.07 7.19 -15.25
CA THR A 10 2.83 6.98 -16.68
C THR A 10 1.91 8.06 -17.25
N ALA A 11 0.89 7.72 -18.04
CA ALA A 11 -0.13 8.66 -18.50
C ALA A 11 -1.29 8.73 -17.48
N ALA A 12 -1.93 9.89 -17.34
CA ALA A 12 -3.08 10.05 -16.43
C ALA A 12 -4.23 9.07 -16.76
N SER A 13 -4.45 8.76 -18.03
CA SER A 13 -5.45 7.78 -18.47
C SER A 13 -5.17 6.37 -17.95
N ALA A 14 -3.92 6.02 -17.65
CA ALA A 14 -3.57 4.71 -17.15
C ALA A 14 -4.10 4.45 -15.72
N LEU A 15 -4.49 5.50 -14.97
CA LEU A 15 -5.14 5.34 -13.68
C LEU A 15 -6.64 4.99 -13.80
N VAL A 16 -7.25 5.21 -14.97
CA VAL A 16 -8.69 4.97 -15.19
C VAL A 16 -9.01 3.48 -15.16
N ASP A 17 -8.15 2.66 -15.75
CA ASP A 17 -8.36 1.20 -15.88
C ASP A 17 -7.74 0.39 -14.73
N VAL A 18 -7.13 1.05 -13.73
CA VAL A 18 -6.44 0.39 -12.63
C VAL A 18 -7.37 0.20 -11.44
N SER A 19 -7.39 -1.02 -10.92
CA SER A 19 -8.15 -1.40 -9.73
C SER A 19 -7.32 -1.31 -8.45
N HIS A 20 -8.00 -1.12 -7.31
CA HIS A 20 -7.38 -1.18 -5.99
C HIS A 20 -6.71 -2.54 -5.71
N ALA A 21 -7.22 -3.63 -6.29
CA ALA A 21 -6.62 -4.96 -6.16
C ALA A 21 -5.21 -5.02 -6.76
N GLN A 22 -4.97 -4.31 -7.87
CA GLN A 22 -3.65 -4.21 -8.47
C GLN A 22 -2.68 -3.39 -7.59
N TRP A 23 -3.16 -2.33 -6.94
CA TRP A 23 -2.35 -1.60 -5.96
C TRP A 23 -2.01 -2.46 -4.74
N ARG A 24 -2.96 -3.21 -4.19
CA ARG A 24 -2.71 -4.17 -3.10
C ARG A 24 -1.68 -5.22 -3.49
N ALA A 25 -1.81 -5.80 -4.69
CA ALA A 25 -0.86 -6.80 -5.19
C ALA A 25 0.56 -6.22 -5.32
N ALA A 26 0.69 -5.01 -5.86
CA ALA A 26 1.96 -4.31 -5.97
C ALA A 26 2.57 -4.00 -4.58
N THR A 27 1.76 -3.50 -3.63
CA THR A 27 2.20 -3.27 -2.25
C THR A 27 2.66 -4.57 -1.59
N ALA A 28 1.89 -5.65 -1.73
CA ALA A 28 2.24 -6.94 -1.16
C ALA A 28 3.57 -7.47 -1.71
N TYR A 29 3.75 -7.42 -3.02
CA TYR A 29 5.02 -7.79 -3.65
C TYR A 29 6.19 -6.96 -3.11
N GLY A 30 6.02 -5.64 -3.01
CA GLY A 30 7.05 -4.74 -2.49
C GLY A 30 7.45 -5.04 -1.05
N VAL A 31 6.46 -5.27 -0.17
CA VAL A 31 6.72 -5.59 1.25
C VAL A 31 7.33 -6.98 1.40
N GLN A 32 6.80 -8.00 0.72
CA GLN A 32 7.34 -9.36 0.78
C GLN A 32 8.78 -9.42 0.28
N SER A 33 9.08 -8.77 -0.85
CA SER A 33 10.45 -8.68 -1.36
C SER A 33 11.41 -8.05 -0.35
N MET A 34 10.95 -7.05 0.43
CA MET A 34 11.78 -6.45 1.48
C MET A 34 11.97 -7.38 2.68
N LEU A 35 10.95 -8.13 3.08
CA LEU A 35 11.05 -9.10 4.19
C LEU A 35 11.93 -10.31 3.82
N GLU A 36 11.98 -10.67 2.54
CA GLU A 36 12.89 -11.70 2.03
C GLU A 36 14.34 -11.22 1.96
N ASP A 37 14.56 -9.97 1.56
CA ASP A 37 15.90 -9.41 1.34
C ASP A 37 16.57 -8.88 2.64
N PHE A 38 15.80 -8.55 3.69
CA PHE A 38 16.30 -7.83 4.86
C PHE A 38 15.79 -8.34 6.21
N ASP A 39 16.68 -8.43 7.20
CA ASP A 39 16.37 -8.82 8.58
C ASP A 39 15.65 -7.74 9.40
N THR A 40 15.67 -6.49 8.93
CA THR A 40 15.08 -5.34 9.61
C THR A 40 14.42 -4.43 8.59
N VAL A 41 13.11 -4.28 8.72
CA VAL A 41 12.26 -3.53 7.79
C VAL A 41 11.50 -2.44 8.53
N TYR A 42 11.53 -1.23 7.99
CA TYR A 42 10.64 -0.15 8.39
C TYR A 42 9.68 0.13 7.24
N LEU A 43 8.38 0.15 7.54
CA LEU A 43 7.35 0.45 6.55
C LEU A 43 6.94 1.91 6.67
N GLY A 44 6.92 2.61 5.53
CA GLY A 44 6.60 4.04 5.46
C GLY A 44 5.61 4.33 4.34
N GLY A 45 4.55 5.07 4.63
CA GLY A 45 3.51 5.37 3.64
C GLY A 45 2.92 6.77 3.75
N PHE A 46 2.81 7.45 2.61
CA PHE A 46 2.11 8.73 2.48
C PHE A 46 0.76 8.54 1.79
N SER A 47 -0.30 9.19 2.29
CA SER A 47 -1.64 9.20 1.67
C SER A 47 -2.16 7.77 1.39
N THR A 48 -2.54 7.47 0.14
CA THR A 48 -2.95 6.13 -0.32
C THR A 48 -1.92 5.05 0.01
N GLY A 49 -0.62 5.35 -0.04
CA GLY A 49 0.43 4.41 0.32
C GLY A 49 0.37 3.99 1.80
N GLY A 50 0.01 4.91 2.70
CA GLY A 50 -0.22 4.59 4.11
C GLY A 50 -1.44 3.70 4.32
N ALA A 51 -2.52 3.95 3.58
CA ALA A 51 -3.72 3.12 3.62
C ALA A 51 -3.45 1.69 3.09
N LEU A 52 -2.67 1.55 2.02
CA LEU A 52 -2.28 0.26 1.46
C LEU A 52 -1.40 -0.56 2.42
N LEU A 53 -0.52 0.08 3.18
CA LEU A 53 0.28 -0.60 4.19
C LEU A 53 -0.58 -1.11 5.37
N ILE A 54 -1.55 -0.32 5.82
CA ILE A 54 -2.52 -0.76 6.83
C ILE A 54 -3.37 -1.93 6.29
N ASP A 55 -3.86 -1.83 5.06
CA ASP A 55 -4.63 -2.88 4.38
C ASP A 55 -3.82 -4.18 4.26
N TYR A 56 -2.54 -4.08 3.86
CA TYR A 56 -1.61 -5.22 3.81
C TYR A 56 -1.46 -5.90 5.16
N LEU A 57 -1.13 -5.15 6.21
CA LEU A 57 -0.88 -5.71 7.56
C LEU A 57 -2.15 -6.33 8.18
N ASN A 58 -3.34 -5.82 7.83
CA ASN A 58 -4.60 -6.38 8.33
C ASN A 58 -5.08 -7.63 7.57
N GLN A 59 -4.72 -7.76 6.28
CA GLN A 59 -5.20 -8.85 5.43
C GLN A 59 -4.22 -10.01 5.30
N GLN A 60 -2.91 -9.75 5.37
CA GLN A 60 -1.90 -10.76 5.12
C GLN A 60 -1.57 -11.58 6.36
N LYS A 61 -1.36 -12.88 6.13
CA LYS A 61 -0.77 -13.76 7.13
C LYS A 61 0.75 -13.70 6.96
N ILE A 62 1.38 -12.71 7.60
CA ILE A 62 2.83 -12.73 7.77
C ILE A 62 3.20 -13.74 8.85
N SER A 63 4.32 -14.43 8.69
CA SER A 63 4.84 -15.33 9.73
C SER A 63 5.32 -14.54 10.95
N LEU A 64 5.40 -15.19 12.12
CA LEU A 64 5.94 -14.54 13.33
C LEU A 64 7.36 -13.98 13.12
N ALA A 65 8.20 -14.72 12.38
CA ALA A 65 9.54 -14.24 12.02
C ALA A 65 9.49 -12.95 11.19
N GLN A 66 8.55 -12.86 10.24
CA GLN A 66 8.37 -11.66 9.41
C GLN A 66 7.78 -10.49 10.20
N GLU A 67 6.90 -10.75 11.15
CA GLU A 67 6.39 -9.73 12.07
C GLU A 67 7.53 -9.16 12.91
N GLU A 68 8.42 -10.02 13.43
CA GLU A 68 9.61 -9.58 14.16
C GLU A 68 10.57 -8.77 13.28
N GLN A 69 10.67 -9.02 11.98
CA GLN A 69 11.50 -8.21 11.07
C GLN A 69 10.97 -6.77 10.92
N ILE A 70 9.67 -6.53 11.07
CA ILE A 70 9.06 -5.20 10.92
C ILE A 70 9.23 -4.41 12.23
N LYS A 71 10.17 -3.47 12.25
CA LYS A 71 10.53 -2.71 13.47
C LYS A 71 9.72 -1.43 13.67
N GLY A 72 8.96 -1.00 12.67
CA GLY A 72 8.11 0.17 12.80
C GLY A 72 7.31 0.49 11.55
N LEU A 73 6.21 1.21 11.79
CA LEU A 73 5.31 1.74 10.77
C LEU A 73 5.23 3.26 10.90
N MET A 74 5.58 3.98 9.84
CA MET A 74 5.55 5.44 9.77
C MET A 74 4.51 5.89 8.75
N LEU A 75 3.49 6.60 9.20
CA LEU A 75 2.35 6.99 8.37
C LEU A 75 2.24 8.50 8.29
N TRP A 76 2.22 9.03 7.07
CA TRP A 76 2.01 10.45 6.82
C TRP A 76 0.69 10.67 6.11
N SER A 77 -0.24 11.31 6.81
CA SER A 77 -1.59 11.61 6.30
C SER A 77 -2.27 10.38 5.66
N PRO A 78 -2.32 9.21 6.34
CA PRO A 78 -2.87 8.00 5.74
C PRO A 78 -4.35 8.22 5.39
N ALA A 79 -4.76 7.75 4.22
CA ALA A 79 -6.17 7.81 3.83
C ALA A 79 -6.98 6.79 4.64
N SER A 80 -7.44 7.17 5.84
CA SER A 80 -8.18 6.27 6.76
C SER A 80 -9.70 6.33 6.60
N GLN A 81 -10.22 7.24 5.77
CA GLN A 81 -11.59 7.31 5.26
C GLN A 81 -11.72 8.52 4.34
N ALA A 82 -12.39 8.41 3.19
CA ALA A 82 -12.87 9.59 2.47
C ALA A 82 -14.02 10.21 3.30
N LYS A 83 -13.75 11.24 4.11
CA LYS A 83 -14.79 12.10 4.67
C LYS A 83 -15.36 13.04 3.59
N ALA A 84 -15.72 12.50 2.44
CA ALA A 84 -16.45 13.25 1.43
C ALA A 84 -17.93 12.89 1.58
N ASN A 85 -18.73 13.82 2.12
CA ASN A 85 -20.20 13.77 2.07
C ASN A 85 -20.76 13.64 0.62
N MET A 86 -19.87 13.66 -0.38
CA MET A 86 -20.15 13.51 -1.80
C MET A 86 -19.43 12.32 -2.45
N ALA A 87 -18.96 11.34 -1.67
CA ALA A 87 -18.37 10.11 -2.23
C ALA A 87 -19.36 9.37 -3.18
N TRP A 88 -20.67 9.60 -3.05
CA TRP A 88 -21.71 9.13 -3.96
C TRP A 88 -21.67 9.78 -5.36
N ALA A 89 -21.11 10.99 -5.49
CA ALA A 89 -21.05 11.73 -6.75
C ALA A 89 -19.87 11.29 -7.63
N ALA A 90 -18.87 10.63 -7.04
CA ALA A 90 -17.88 9.84 -7.77
C ALA A 90 -18.50 8.46 -8.03
N GLN A 91 -19.42 8.38 -9.00
CA GLN A 91 -19.94 7.11 -9.47
C GLN A 91 -18.79 6.27 -10.03
N TYR A 92 -18.63 5.04 -9.51
CA TYR A 92 -17.94 3.94 -10.18
C TYR A 92 -18.84 3.36 -11.28
#